data_AF-A0A359M106-F1
#
_entry.id   AF-A0A359M106-F1
#
_cell.length_a   1.000
_cell.length_b   1.000
_cell.length_c   1.000
_cell.angle_alpha   90.00
_cell.angle_beta   90.00
_cell.angle_gamma   90.00
#
_symmetry.space_group_name_H-M   'P 1'
#
loop_
_entity.id
_entity.type
_entity.pdbx_description
1 polymer ?
#
loop_
_entity_poly.entity_id
_entity_poly.type
_entity_poly.pdbx_seq_one_letter_code
_entity_poly.pdbx_strand_id
1 'polypeptide(L)'
;MTSRLIEIIASSDPSLRNQPLEAVCAGLPGSELLAHCEELEQFRRREDNLYRRVRSLFFLYAIHRFHLAVGGAQGRALIPYEAYESLLERRFEEAIRLLLKTQAECGPSPALSSALAAAYRSLGLQTLADQVRRSVRSAAGNRWMFRTGHPADYPLRLRPELTRPDPETGLFPVLRETTPVRMDLSHSGWSDIFFLGMDFPEGARVLNVSVDLTVRRPGASPKPPVESYLRVIDEPVLRLTSVDLGATVDLHSIAEVFDFARDYLGLLKAAVIAAGIVPPGMEGATRPLSDLFATLLGSAGLGLELVSKVNDIPKGSRLAVSTNLLSCLIAVCMRATSQAAALTGPLQEEERRVVAARAILGEWLGGSGGGWQDSGGVWPGIKLIEGVAAGASDPEFGVSRGRLLPRHTVWTEADVSQQVRERLQRSLVLV
;
A
#
# COMPACT_ATOMS: atom_id res chain seq x y z
N MET A 1 7.53 38.24 -8.19
CA MET A 1 6.71 37.96 -7.00
C MET A 1 6.48 36.45 -6.99
N THR A 2 6.55 35.78 -5.85
CA THR A 2 6.31 34.33 -5.78
C THR A 2 4.84 34.05 -6.08
N SER A 3 4.51 33.15 -7.02
CA SER A 3 3.13 32.73 -7.29
C SER A 3 2.35 32.42 -6.01
N ARG A 4 1.12 32.92 -5.93
CA ARG A 4 0.19 32.70 -4.82
C ARG A 4 -0.03 31.21 -4.54
N LEU A 5 0.00 30.36 -5.58
CA LEU A 5 -0.10 28.91 -5.43
C LEU A 5 1.08 28.31 -4.66
N ILE A 6 2.29 28.82 -4.90
CA ILE A 6 3.50 28.36 -4.19
C ILE A 6 3.42 28.80 -2.73
N GLU A 7 2.94 30.01 -2.46
CA GLU A 7 2.79 30.55 -1.11
C GLU A 7 1.87 29.66 -0.24
N ILE A 8 0.68 29.31 -0.72
CA ILE A 8 -0.26 28.46 0.03
C ILE A 8 0.19 26.99 0.13
N ILE A 9 1.11 26.55 -0.74
CA ILE A 9 1.75 25.23 -0.65
C ILE A 9 2.85 25.23 0.42
N ALA A 10 3.70 26.26 0.43
CA ALA A 10 4.92 26.29 1.23
C ALA A 10 4.72 26.85 2.65
N SER A 11 3.68 27.67 2.86
CA SER A 11 3.42 28.36 4.13
C SER A 11 3.16 27.41 5.29
N SER A 12 3.70 27.77 6.46
CA SER A 12 3.40 27.13 7.75
C SER A 12 2.19 27.75 8.45
N ASP A 13 1.74 28.93 8.03
CA ASP A 13 0.57 29.61 8.59
C ASP A 13 -0.72 28.90 8.11
N PRO A 14 -1.53 28.32 9.01
CA PRO A 14 -2.78 27.67 8.66
C PRO A 14 -3.76 28.57 7.89
N SER A 15 -3.77 29.88 8.17
CA SER A 15 -4.68 30.84 7.52
C SER A 15 -4.36 31.05 6.03
N LEU A 16 -3.08 30.87 5.65
CA LEU A 16 -2.63 30.91 4.27
C LEU A 16 -2.69 29.51 3.63
N ARG A 17 -2.21 28.49 4.35
CA ARG A 17 -2.04 27.14 3.82
C ARG A 17 -3.36 26.45 3.49
N ASN A 18 -4.39 26.65 4.32
CA ASN A 18 -5.65 25.90 4.27
C ASN A 18 -6.73 26.59 3.42
N GLN A 19 -6.31 27.42 2.47
CA GLN A 19 -7.23 28.06 1.53
C GLN A 19 -7.69 27.05 0.46
N PRO A 20 -8.99 27.00 0.13
CA PRO A 20 -9.47 26.22 -1.00
C PRO A 20 -8.83 26.70 -2.30
N LEU A 21 -8.34 25.77 -3.12
CA LEU A 21 -7.73 26.09 -4.42
C LEU A 21 -8.71 26.87 -5.33
N GLU A 22 -9.99 26.49 -5.30
CA GLU A 22 -11.05 27.18 -6.04
C GLU A 22 -11.11 28.67 -5.71
N ALA A 23 -11.01 29.04 -4.43
CA ALA A 23 -11.04 30.43 -4.00
C ALA A 23 -9.81 31.21 -4.47
N VAL A 24 -8.65 30.54 -4.55
CA VAL A 24 -7.40 31.15 -5.02
C VAL A 24 -7.39 31.35 -6.54
N CYS A 25 -8.06 30.46 -7.28
CA CYS A 25 -8.20 30.54 -8.73
C CYS A 25 -9.41 31.37 -9.19
N ALA A 26 -10.32 31.72 -8.28
CA ALA A 26 -11.57 32.40 -8.61
C ALA A 26 -11.31 33.76 -9.28
N GLY A 27 -11.98 34.00 -10.41
CA GLY A 27 -11.91 35.27 -11.15
C GLY A 27 -10.62 35.50 -11.95
N LEU A 28 -9.63 34.61 -11.87
CA LEU A 28 -8.39 34.75 -12.65
C LEU A 28 -8.63 34.41 -14.14
N PRO A 29 -8.12 35.22 -15.08
CA PRO A 29 -8.17 34.90 -16.50
C PRO A 29 -7.27 33.69 -16.82
N GLY A 30 -7.60 32.97 -17.90
CA GLY A 30 -6.87 31.76 -18.30
C GLY A 30 -5.36 31.98 -18.50
N SER A 31 -4.95 33.15 -18.98
CA SER A 31 -3.53 33.51 -19.14
C SER A 31 -2.78 33.61 -17.81
N GLU A 32 -3.42 34.13 -16.77
CA GLU A 32 -2.82 34.25 -15.44
C GLU A 32 -2.76 32.88 -14.74
N LEU A 33 -3.79 32.07 -14.90
CA LEU A 33 -3.77 30.67 -14.45
C LEU A 33 -2.63 29.87 -15.11
N LEU A 34 -2.41 30.06 -16.41
CA LEU A 34 -1.30 29.41 -17.14
C LEU A 34 0.07 29.87 -16.62
N ALA A 35 0.25 31.17 -16.36
CA ALA A 35 1.48 31.69 -15.75
C ALA A 35 1.72 31.10 -14.36
N HIS A 36 0.68 31.00 -13.53
CA HIS A 36 0.77 30.34 -12.23
C HIS A 36 1.09 28.84 -12.35
N CYS A 37 0.53 28.13 -13.34
CA CYS A 37 0.88 26.75 -13.62
C CYS A 37 2.34 26.60 -14.04
N GLU A 38 2.87 27.50 -14.87
CA GLU A 38 4.28 27.46 -15.28
C GLU A 38 5.22 27.67 -14.09
N GLU A 39 4.97 28.66 -13.24
CA GLU A 39 5.76 28.88 -12.03
C GLU A 39 5.70 27.66 -11.08
N LEU A 40 4.50 27.08 -10.92
CA LEU A 40 4.29 25.90 -10.08
C LEU A 40 4.98 24.64 -10.65
N GLU A 41 5.00 24.50 -11.97
CA GLU A 41 5.72 23.44 -12.69
C GLU A 41 7.23 23.55 -12.44
N GLN A 42 7.79 24.75 -12.51
CA GLN A 42 9.21 24.98 -12.20
C GLN A 42 9.52 24.71 -10.73
N PHE A 43 8.64 25.16 -9.83
CA PHE A 43 8.77 24.91 -8.39
C PHE A 43 8.81 23.42 -8.06
N ARG A 44 7.85 22.62 -8.56
CA ARG A 44 7.76 21.19 -8.22
C ARG A 44 8.98 20.36 -8.66
N ARG A 45 9.71 20.83 -9.67
CA ARG A 45 10.91 20.15 -10.21
C ARG A 45 12.15 20.39 -9.34
N ARG A 46 12.16 21.47 -8.55
CA ARG A 46 13.28 21.87 -7.68
C ARG A 46 13.00 21.63 -6.20
N GLU A 47 11.74 21.41 -5.83
CA GLU A 47 11.34 21.14 -4.46
C GLU A 47 11.70 19.70 -4.08
N ASP A 48 12.29 19.52 -2.90
CA ASP A 48 12.68 18.21 -2.36
C ASP A 48 11.59 17.64 -1.43
N ASN A 49 10.80 18.52 -0.80
CA ASN A 49 9.74 18.10 0.10
C ASN A 49 8.62 17.38 -0.67
N LEU A 50 8.35 16.14 -0.30
CA LEU A 50 7.36 15.29 -0.97
C LEU A 50 5.97 15.92 -1.02
N TYR A 51 5.50 16.47 0.09
CA TYR A 51 4.15 17.00 0.21
C TYR A 51 3.95 18.22 -0.64
N ARG A 52 4.94 19.12 -0.66
CA ARG A 52 4.89 20.30 -1.51
C ARG A 52 4.89 19.92 -2.99
N ARG A 53 5.72 18.94 -3.40
CA ARG A 53 5.70 18.41 -4.78
C ARG A 53 4.35 17.79 -5.14
N VAL A 54 3.81 16.93 -4.28
CA VAL A 54 2.54 16.25 -4.52
C VAL A 54 1.37 17.25 -4.55
N ARG A 55 1.31 18.21 -3.60
CA ARG A 55 0.32 19.30 -3.63
C ARG A 55 0.43 20.10 -4.93
N SER A 56 1.65 20.39 -5.39
CA SER A 56 1.88 21.08 -6.67
C SER A 56 1.30 20.29 -7.85
N LEU A 57 1.55 18.97 -7.92
CA LEU A 57 1.01 18.09 -8.95
C LEU A 57 -0.53 18.05 -8.93
N PHE A 58 -1.14 17.96 -7.75
CA PHE A 58 -2.60 17.95 -7.63
C PHE A 58 -3.23 19.32 -7.89
N PHE A 59 -2.54 20.42 -7.59
CA PHE A 59 -2.97 21.76 -7.98
C PHE A 59 -2.91 21.95 -9.50
N LEU A 60 -1.80 21.54 -10.14
CA LEU A 60 -1.67 21.54 -11.60
C LEU A 60 -2.78 20.70 -12.25
N TYR A 61 -3.02 19.48 -11.74
CA TYR A 61 -4.15 18.66 -12.16
C TYR A 61 -5.48 19.40 -12.07
N ALA A 62 -5.79 19.97 -10.90
CA ALA A 62 -7.08 20.60 -10.65
C ALA A 62 -7.27 21.86 -11.51
N ILE A 63 -6.25 22.70 -11.66
CA ILE A 63 -6.30 23.90 -12.51
C ILE A 63 -6.51 23.51 -13.97
N HIS A 64 -5.73 22.57 -14.50
CA HIS A 64 -5.90 22.10 -15.87
C HIS A 64 -7.28 21.45 -16.10
N ARG A 65 -7.76 20.65 -15.15
CA ARG A 65 -9.02 19.90 -15.30
C ARG A 65 -10.26 20.77 -15.17
N PHE A 66 -10.30 21.64 -14.16
CA PHE A 66 -11.53 22.30 -13.74
C PHE A 66 -11.60 23.78 -14.16
N HIS A 67 -10.46 24.43 -14.39
CA HIS A 67 -10.42 25.83 -14.78
C HIS A 67 -10.03 26.00 -16.26
N LEU A 68 -8.91 25.42 -16.69
CA LEU A 68 -8.40 25.60 -18.05
C LEU A 68 -9.22 24.80 -19.09
N ALA A 69 -9.51 23.53 -18.84
CA ALA A 69 -10.25 22.71 -19.81
C ALA A 69 -11.72 23.12 -20.00
N VAL A 70 -12.34 23.76 -19.00
CA VAL A 70 -13.78 24.11 -19.01
C VAL A 70 -14.04 25.53 -19.53
N GLY A 71 -13.02 26.40 -19.58
CA GLY A 71 -13.19 27.76 -20.10
C GLY A 71 -11.92 28.61 -20.22
N GLY A 72 -10.82 28.24 -19.54
CA GLY A 72 -9.57 29.00 -19.58
C GLY A 72 -8.72 28.79 -20.84
N ALA A 73 -8.92 27.69 -21.58
CA ALA A 73 -8.21 27.38 -22.82
C ALA A 73 -9.19 27.38 -24.01
N GLN A 74 -8.90 28.17 -25.05
CA GLN A 74 -9.80 28.37 -26.21
C GLN A 74 -9.19 27.87 -27.54
N GLY A 75 -7.96 27.35 -27.52
CA GLY A 75 -7.29 26.83 -28.71
C GLY A 75 -7.82 25.49 -29.19
N ARG A 76 -7.33 25.05 -30.35
CA ARG A 76 -7.71 23.78 -31.01
C ARG A 76 -6.56 22.78 -31.13
N ALA A 77 -5.45 23.03 -30.41
CA ALA A 77 -4.30 22.13 -30.41
C ALA A 77 -4.71 20.71 -29.97
N LEU A 78 -4.22 19.70 -30.69
CA LEU A 78 -4.50 18.30 -30.42
C LEU A 78 -3.44 17.69 -29.50
N ILE A 79 -3.78 16.56 -28.89
CA ILE A 79 -2.83 15.77 -28.09
C ILE A 79 -1.83 15.11 -29.04
N PRO A 80 -0.52 15.36 -28.90
CA PRO A 80 0.49 14.66 -29.69
C PRO A 80 0.45 13.16 -29.43
N TYR A 81 0.57 12.35 -30.49
CA TYR A 81 0.53 10.89 -30.39
C TYR A 81 1.63 10.34 -29.46
N GLU A 82 2.86 10.86 -29.57
CA GLU A 82 3.99 10.48 -28.71
C GLU A 82 3.74 10.74 -27.21
N ALA A 83 3.01 11.82 -26.90
CA ALA A 83 2.63 12.14 -25.52
C ALA A 83 1.60 11.14 -24.99
N TYR A 84 0.69 10.68 -25.85
CA TYR A 84 -0.28 9.64 -25.51
C TYR A 84 0.39 8.29 -25.25
N GLU A 85 1.33 7.87 -26.09
CA GLU A 85 2.13 6.65 -25.86
C GLU A 85 2.90 6.72 -24.54
N SER A 86 3.55 7.86 -24.28
CA SER A 86 4.26 8.09 -23.02
C SER A 86 3.35 7.97 -21.79
N LEU A 87 2.08 8.38 -21.88
CA LEU A 87 1.10 8.20 -20.80
C LEU A 87 0.77 6.72 -20.57
N LEU A 88 0.54 5.95 -21.64
CA LEU A 88 0.22 4.51 -21.55
C LEU A 88 1.38 3.72 -20.96
N GLU A 89 2.61 4.07 -21.33
CA GLU A 89 3.84 3.46 -20.82
C GLU A 89 4.27 4.00 -19.45
N ARG A 90 3.44 4.84 -18.81
CA ARG A 90 3.69 5.43 -17.48
C ARG A 90 4.94 6.32 -17.43
N ARG A 91 5.40 6.84 -18.57
CA ARG A 91 6.46 7.86 -18.71
C ARG A 91 5.87 9.26 -18.52
N PHE A 92 5.28 9.53 -17.35
CA PHE A 92 4.46 10.73 -17.14
C PHE A 92 5.22 12.07 -17.23
N GLU A 93 6.47 12.13 -16.74
CA GLU A 93 7.30 13.34 -16.87
C GLU A 93 7.57 13.69 -18.33
N GLU A 94 7.79 12.67 -19.17
CA GLU A 94 8.00 12.85 -20.60
C GLU A 94 6.71 13.29 -21.30
N ALA A 95 5.58 12.69 -20.96
CA ALA A 95 4.27 13.11 -21.45
C ALA A 95 4.01 14.59 -21.10
N ILE A 96 4.24 15.01 -19.85
CA ILE A 96 4.07 16.41 -19.42
C ILE A 96 4.98 17.33 -20.24
N ARG A 97 6.25 16.97 -20.43
CA ARG A 97 7.20 17.76 -21.23
C ARG A 97 6.72 17.94 -22.67
N LEU A 98 6.25 16.87 -23.32
CA LEU A 98 5.74 16.91 -24.69
C LEU A 98 4.47 17.76 -24.79
N LEU A 99 3.53 17.58 -23.86
CA LEU A 99 2.28 18.35 -23.81
C LEU A 99 2.52 19.85 -23.58
N LEU A 100 3.40 20.21 -22.64
CA LEU A 100 3.77 21.60 -22.38
C LEU A 100 4.49 22.24 -23.57
N LYS A 101 5.35 21.47 -24.26
CA LYS A 101 6.00 21.93 -25.50
C LYS A 101 4.96 22.25 -26.58
N THR A 102 4.02 21.35 -26.84
CA THR A 102 2.94 21.59 -27.81
C THR A 102 2.04 22.75 -27.39
N GLN A 103 1.77 22.91 -26.09
CA GLN A 103 1.05 24.07 -25.57
C GLN A 103 1.78 25.39 -25.85
N ALA A 104 3.11 25.41 -25.72
CA ALA A 104 3.92 26.59 -26.01
C ALA A 104 3.93 26.93 -27.52
N GLU A 105 3.95 25.91 -28.39
CA GLU A 105 4.03 26.08 -29.85
C GLU A 105 2.66 26.38 -30.49
N CYS A 106 1.59 25.73 -30.04
CA CYS A 106 0.26 25.78 -30.66
C CYS A 106 -0.78 26.51 -29.81
N GLY A 107 -0.40 26.99 -28.63
CA GLY A 107 -1.29 27.59 -27.65
C GLY A 107 -2.08 26.57 -26.81
N PRO A 108 -2.69 27.04 -25.71
CA PRO A 108 -3.48 26.20 -24.82
C PRO A 108 -4.80 25.77 -25.47
N SER A 109 -5.16 24.49 -25.30
CA SER A 109 -6.46 23.95 -25.72
C SER A 109 -7.10 23.11 -24.61
N PRO A 110 -8.43 22.90 -24.66
CA PRO A 110 -9.09 21.97 -23.75
C PRO A 110 -8.53 20.53 -23.83
N ALA A 111 -8.15 20.07 -25.03
CA ALA A 111 -7.58 18.75 -25.23
C ALA A 111 -6.22 18.59 -24.54
N LEU A 112 -5.32 19.56 -24.71
CA LEU A 112 -4.02 19.58 -24.02
C LEU A 112 -4.19 19.70 -22.51
N SER A 113 -5.08 20.57 -22.04
CA SER A 113 -5.35 20.71 -20.59
C SER A 113 -5.90 19.42 -20.00
N SER A 114 -6.79 18.72 -20.71
CA SER A 114 -7.29 17.42 -20.25
C SER A 114 -6.17 16.36 -20.17
N ALA A 115 -5.26 16.33 -21.14
CA ALA A 115 -4.13 15.42 -21.13
C ALA A 115 -3.11 15.76 -20.03
N LEU A 116 -2.79 17.04 -19.83
CA LEU A 116 -1.94 17.51 -18.75
C LEU A 116 -2.53 17.16 -17.39
N ALA A 117 -3.84 17.35 -17.20
CA ALA A 117 -4.52 16.94 -15.99
C ALA A 117 -4.34 15.44 -15.71
N ALA A 118 -4.55 14.58 -16.71
CA ALA A 118 -4.35 13.14 -16.57
C ALA A 118 -2.89 12.81 -16.22
N ALA A 119 -1.93 13.44 -16.88
CA ALA A 119 -0.50 13.25 -16.65
C ALA A 119 -0.07 13.66 -15.23
N TYR A 120 -0.48 14.85 -14.78
CA TYR A 120 -0.17 15.37 -13.45
C TYR A 120 -0.79 14.55 -12.33
N ARG A 121 -2.04 14.12 -12.49
CA ARG A 121 -2.69 13.23 -11.51
C ARG A 121 -1.94 11.91 -11.40
N SER A 122 -1.59 11.29 -12.52
CA SER A 122 -0.87 10.02 -12.54
C SER A 122 0.54 10.14 -11.97
N LEU A 123 1.27 11.21 -12.29
CA LEU A 123 2.58 11.50 -11.71
C LEU A 123 2.48 11.76 -10.20
N GLY A 124 1.44 12.45 -9.73
CA GLY A 124 1.19 12.67 -8.30
C GLY A 124 1.03 11.36 -7.54
N LEU A 125 0.22 10.44 -8.06
CA LEU A 125 0.03 9.11 -7.47
C LEU A 125 1.30 8.25 -7.54
N GLN A 126 2.03 8.28 -8.66
CA GLN A 126 3.31 7.57 -8.79
C GLN A 126 4.35 8.10 -7.79
N THR A 127 4.42 9.42 -7.61
CA THR A 127 5.35 10.06 -6.67
C THR A 127 5.10 9.60 -5.23
N LEU A 128 3.82 9.43 -4.84
CA LEU A 128 3.45 8.85 -3.54
C LEU A 128 3.83 7.38 -3.43
N ALA A 129 3.50 6.58 -4.45
CA ALA A 129 3.83 5.15 -4.48
C ALA A 129 5.34 4.91 -4.36
N ASP A 130 6.14 5.71 -5.08
CA ASP A 130 7.60 5.65 -5.04
C ASP A 130 8.15 6.03 -3.67
N GLN A 131 7.53 7.00 -2.97
CA GLN A 131 7.90 7.27 -1.59
C GLN A 131 7.65 6.06 -0.70
N VAL A 132 6.46 5.44 -0.78
CA VAL A 132 6.13 4.27 0.04
C VAL A 132 7.14 3.15 -0.21
N ARG A 133 7.46 2.86 -1.48
CA ARG A 133 8.50 1.87 -1.84
C ARG A 133 9.86 2.23 -1.24
N ARG A 134 10.29 3.49 -1.30
CA ARG A 134 11.56 3.95 -0.70
C ARG A 134 11.58 3.79 0.82
N SER A 135 10.49 4.16 1.49
CA SER A 135 10.33 4.04 2.94
C SER A 135 10.35 2.58 3.39
N VAL A 136 9.57 1.72 2.75
CA VAL A 136 9.55 0.27 3.06
C VAL A 136 10.89 -0.39 2.76
N ARG A 137 11.57 -0.01 1.67
CA ARG A 137 12.92 -0.49 1.34
C ARG A 137 13.95 -0.12 2.41
N SER A 138 13.83 1.06 2.98
CA SER A 138 14.76 1.58 3.98
C SER A 138 14.52 1.02 5.38
N ALA A 139 13.31 0.52 5.65
CA ALA A 139 12.96 -0.12 6.90
C ALA A 139 13.84 -1.35 7.19
N ALA A 140 14.17 -1.55 8.47
CA ALA A 140 14.94 -2.70 8.93
C ALA A 140 14.28 -4.01 8.52
N GLY A 141 15.07 -5.01 8.10
CA GLY A 141 14.57 -6.32 7.66
C GLY A 141 14.10 -6.40 6.20
N ASN A 142 14.01 -5.29 5.46
CA ASN A 142 13.48 -5.28 4.09
C ASN A 142 14.51 -5.07 2.98
N ARG A 143 15.69 -4.52 3.27
CA ARG A 143 16.69 -4.10 2.26
C ARG A 143 17.09 -5.20 1.28
N TRP A 144 17.19 -6.44 1.75
CA TRP A 144 17.58 -7.58 0.92
C TRP A 144 16.56 -7.85 -0.21
N MET A 145 15.26 -7.68 0.07
CA MET A 145 14.19 -7.93 -0.90
C MET A 145 14.30 -7.05 -2.16
N PHE A 146 14.90 -5.87 -2.03
CA PHE A 146 15.09 -4.93 -3.15
C PHE A 146 16.46 -5.07 -3.84
N ARG A 147 17.33 -5.96 -3.34
CA ARG A 147 18.67 -6.21 -3.89
C ARG A 147 18.80 -7.58 -4.54
N THR A 148 17.97 -8.53 -4.14
CA THR A 148 17.96 -9.88 -4.71
C THR A 148 17.26 -9.87 -6.07
N GLY A 149 18.04 -9.80 -7.14
CA GLY A 149 17.56 -9.84 -8.53
C GLY A 149 17.67 -11.19 -9.21
N HIS A 150 18.31 -12.18 -8.56
CA HIS A 150 18.55 -13.49 -9.14
C HIS A 150 18.31 -14.62 -8.12
N PRO A 151 17.72 -15.77 -8.51
CA PRO A 151 17.50 -16.91 -7.60
C PRO A 151 18.74 -17.42 -6.86
N ALA A 152 19.92 -17.31 -7.48
CA ALA A 152 21.18 -17.71 -6.84
C ALA A 152 21.56 -16.86 -5.61
N ASP A 153 21.13 -15.60 -5.57
CA ASP A 153 21.40 -14.68 -4.46
C ASP A 153 20.29 -14.70 -3.40
N TYR A 154 19.38 -15.68 -3.49
CA TYR A 154 18.18 -15.74 -2.68
C TYR A 154 18.47 -16.21 -1.25
N PRO A 155 18.24 -15.35 -0.23
CA PRO A 155 18.77 -15.60 1.11
C PRO A 155 17.84 -16.47 1.98
N LEU A 156 16.57 -16.61 1.61
CA LEU A 156 15.60 -17.33 2.43
C LEU A 156 15.64 -18.84 2.18
N ARG A 157 15.31 -19.59 3.22
CA ARG A 157 15.04 -21.04 3.19
C ARG A 157 13.74 -21.31 3.92
N LEU A 158 12.98 -22.30 3.46
CA LEU A 158 11.83 -22.77 4.20
C LEU A 158 12.29 -23.52 5.46
N ARG A 159 11.51 -23.40 6.53
CA ARG A 159 11.74 -24.11 7.78
C ARG A 159 11.69 -25.64 7.56
N PRO A 160 12.66 -26.41 8.09
CA PRO A 160 12.70 -27.87 7.94
C PRO A 160 11.43 -28.58 8.41
N GLU A 161 10.72 -28.00 9.38
CA GLU A 161 9.45 -28.50 9.90
C GLU A 161 8.35 -28.54 8.82
N LEU A 162 8.46 -27.76 7.75
CA LEU A 162 7.48 -27.70 6.65
C LEU A 162 7.91 -28.50 5.41
N THR A 163 9.21 -28.83 5.30
CA THR A 163 9.76 -29.55 4.13
C THR A 163 9.87 -31.06 4.37
N ARG A 164 9.49 -31.55 5.55
CA ARG A 164 9.51 -32.98 5.88
C ARG A 164 8.09 -33.54 5.79
N PRO A 165 7.82 -34.45 4.84
CA PRO A 165 6.56 -35.16 4.83
C PRO A 165 6.35 -35.92 6.13
N ASP A 166 5.11 -35.97 6.58
CA ASP A 166 4.70 -36.82 7.68
C ASP A 166 4.96 -38.31 7.32
N PRO A 167 5.64 -39.09 8.17
CA PRO A 167 6.01 -40.48 7.84
C PRO A 167 4.84 -41.43 7.63
N GLU A 168 3.67 -41.16 8.23
CA GLU A 168 2.51 -42.05 8.15
C GLU A 168 1.64 -41.74 6.93
N THR A 169 1.40 -40.46 6.66
CA THR A 169 0.51 -39.99 5.60
C THR A 169 1.24 -39.65 4.31
N GLY A 170 2.55 -39.42 4.36
CA GLY A 170 3.35 -38.92 3.24
C GLY A 170 3.04 -37.46 2.85
N LEU A 171 2.23 -36.76 3.64
CA LEU A 171 1.80 -35.39 3.34
C LEU A 171 2.70 -34.34 4.00
N PHE A 172 2.92 -33.21 3.33
CA PHE A 172 3.61 -32.08 3.93
C PHE A 172 2.74 -31.38 5.00
N PRO A 173 3.34 -30.91 6.11
CA PRO A 173 2.64 -30.12 7.11
C PRO A 173 2.05 -28.83 6.52
N VAL A 174 0.88 -28.43 7.03
CA VAL A 174 0.22 -27.18 6.66
C VAL A 174 0.40 -26.16 7.79
N LEU A 175 1.10 -25.07 7.50
CA LEU A 175 1.18 -23.93 8.41
C LEU A 175 -0.08 -23.10 8.29
N ARG A 176 -0.65 -22.67 9.43
CA ARG A 176 -1.86 -21.83 9.49
C ARG A 176 -1.57 -20.57 10.30
N GLU A 177 -1.94 -19.43 9.75
CA GLU A 177 -2.01 -18.15 10.47
C GLU A 177 -3.48 -17.69 10.52
N THR A 178 -3.87 -17.07 11.62
CA THR A 178 -5.21 -16.47 11.78
C THR A 178 -5.10 -15.06 12.32
N THR A 179 -5.92 -14.14 11.81
CA THR A 179 -5.85 -12.72 12.18
C THR A 179 -7.26 -12.18 12.46
N PRO A 180 -7.46 -11.44 13.57
CA PRO A 180 -8.73 -10.79 13.82
C PRO A 180 -8.95 -9.68 12.79
N VAL A 181 -10.20 -9.28 12.59
CA VAL A 181 -10.48 -8.05 11.83
C VAL A 181 -10.31 -6.83 12.72
N ARG A 182 -10.15 -5.65 12.11
CA ARG A 182 -10.21 -4.39 12.85
C ARG A 182 -11.61 -3.79 12.82
N MET A 183 -11.97 -3.10 13.89
CA MET A 183 -13.12 -2.20 13.93
C MET A 183 -12.71 -0.87 14.52
N ASP A 184 -13.10 0.23 13.89
CA ASP A 184 -12.73 1.57 14.36
C ASP A 184 -13.72 2.05 15.41
N LEU A 185 -13.19 2.51 16.54
CA LEU A 185 -13.96 3.25 17.55
C LEU A 185 -13.90 4.75 17.25
N SER A 186 -12.76 5.22 16.74
CA SER A 186 -12.58 6.54 16.16
C SER A 186 -11.51 6.50 15.07
N HIS A 187 -11.90 6.87 13.85
CA HIS A 187 -10.99 7.01 12.71
C HIS A 187 -10.47 8.45 12.49
N SER A 188 -10.86 9.40 13.37
CA SER A 188 -10.51 10.83 13.32
C SER A 188 -10.52 11.45 11.91
N GLY A 189 -11.58 11.19 11.12
CA GLY A 189 -11.73 11.73 9.77
C GLY A 189 -10.72 11.20 8.75
N TRP A 190 -10.33 9.91 8.84
CA TRP A 190 -9.33 9.28 7.96
C TRP A 190 -7.94 9.93 8.04
N SER A 191 -7.59 10.45 9.22
CA SER A 191 -6.32 11.11 9.47
C SER A 191 -5.08 10.22 9.26
N ASP A 192 -5.27 8.91 9.15
CA ASP A 192 -4.25 7.88 8.94
C ASP A 192 -3.91 7.63 7.47
N ILE A 193 -4.65 8.20 6.51
CA ILE A 193 -4.29 8.15 5.08
C ILE A 193 -2.87 8.66 4.94
N PHE A 194 -1.99 7.93 4.24
CA PHE A 194 -0.56 8.23 4.17
C PHE A 194 -0.25 9.69 3.87
N PHE A 195 -0.99 10.29 2.95
CA PHE A 195 -0.80 11.70 2.62
C PHE A 195 -1.04 12.63 3.82
N LEU A 196 -2.13 12.42 4.56
CA LEU A 196 -2.48 13.25 5.71
C LEU A 196 -1.61 12.91 6.93
N GLY A 197 -1.47 11.62 7.22
CA GLY A 197 -0.79 11.15 8.43
C GLY A 197 0.69 11.48 8.48
N MET A 198 1.32 11.64 7.32
CA MET A 198 2.73 12.02 7.21
C MET A 198 2.93 13.53 6.99
N ASP A 199 1.92 14.28 6.51
CA ASP A 199 2.00 15.76 6.43
C ASP A 199 1.62 16.45 7.75
N PHE A 200 0.75 15.83 8.53
CA PHE A 200 0.31 16.31 9.84
C PHE A 200 0.25 15.18 10.87
N PRO A 201 1.41 14.61 11.25
CA PRO A 201 1.47 13.45 12.13
C PRO A 201 0.87 13.69 13.52
N GLU A 202 0.89 14.92 14.02
CA GLU A 202 0.34 15.26 15.33
C GLU A 202 -1.19 15.14 15.37
N GLY A 203 -1.85 15.36 14.23
CA GLY A 203 -3.29 15.21 14.07
C GLY A 203 -3.74 13.81 13.65
N ALA A 204 -2.79 12.93 13.30
CA ALA A 204 -3.07 11.59 12.81
C ALA A 204 -3.25 10.61 13.97
N ARG A 205 -4.50 10.33 14.34
CA ARG A 205 -4.83 9.51 15.51
C ARG A 205 -6.02 8.61 15.25
N VAL A 206 -5.88 7.34 15.54
CA VAL A 206 -6.94 6.34 15.39
C VAL A 206 -7.05 5.52 16.67
N LEU A 207 -8.28 5.26 17.10
CA LEU A 207 -8.57 4.28 18.13
C LEU A 207 -9.36 3.14 17.49
N ASN A 208 -8.77 1.94 17.45
CA ASN A 208 -9.44 0.77 16.91
C ASN A 208 -9.29 -0.44 17.83
N VAL A 209 -10.05 -1.48 17.53
CA VAL A 209 -10.08 -2.74 18.28
C VAL A 209 -9.98 -3.92 17.32
N SER A 210 -9.25 -4.95 17.74
CA SER A 210 -9.20 -6.24 17.04
C SER A 210 -10.34 -7.13 17.50
N VAL A 211 -11.12 -7.65 16.55
CA VAL A 211 -12.39 -8.31 16.82
C VAL A 211 -12.39 -9.71 16.19
N ASP A 212 -12.71 -10.69 17.03
CA ASP A 212 -13.08 -12.04 16.62
C ASP A 212 -14.58 -12.10 16.37
N LEU A 213 -14.98 -12.86 15.35
CA LEU A 213 -16.38 -12.93 14.92
C LEU A 213 -16.91 -14.36 15.02
N THR A 214 -18.23 -14.46 15.15
CA THR A 214 -18.93 -15.73 15.02
C THR A 214 -20.34 -15.49 14.49
N VAL A 215 -20.81 -16.39 13.64
CA VAL A 215 -22.22 -16.39 13.24
C VAL A 215 -23.03 -16.89 14.43
N ARG A 216 -24.05 -16.12 14.83
CA ARG A 216 -24.88 -16.42 16.01
C ARG A 216 -25.56 -17.78 15.86
N ARG A 217 -25.02 -18.80 16.54
CA ARG A 217 -25.55 -20.17 16.59
C ARG A 217 -25.28 -20.79 17.98
N PRO A 218 -26.14 -21.70 18.47
CA PRO A 218 -25.88 -22.40 19.73
C PRO A 218 -24.51 -23.10 19.71
N GLY A 219 -23.70 -22.89 20.75
CA GLY A 219 -22.38 -23.50 20.90
C GLY A 219 -21.25 -22.86 20.07
N ALA A 220 -21.51 -21.82 19.28
CA ALA A 220 -20.48 -21.13 18.52
C ALA A 220 -19.72 -20.12 19.39
N SER A 221 -18.39 -20.12 19.31
CA SER A 221 -17.53 -19.12 19.94
C SER A 221 -16.95 -18.16 18.88
N PRO A 222 -16.66 -16.88 19.24
CA PRO A 222 -15.88 -15.97 18.42
C PRO A 222 -14.51 -16.55 18.08
N LYS A 223 -14.09 -16.38 16.83
CA LYS A 223 -12.74 -16.70 16.36
C LYS A 223 -12.26 -15.65 15.35
N PRO A 224 -10.93 -15.55 15.12
CA PRO A 224 -10.41 -14.71 14.05
C PRO A 224 -10.99 -15.15 12.69
N PRO A 225 -11.62 -14.24 11.92
CA PRO A 225 -12.30 -14.61 10.69
C PRO A 225 -11.36 -14.70 9.48
N VAL A 226 -10.17 -14.10 9.57
CA VAL A 226 -9.16 -14.14 8.50
C VAL A 226 -8.19 -15.28 8.75
N GLU A 227 -7.97 -16.10 7.74
CA GLU A 227 -7.08 -17.24 7.81
C GLU A 227 -6.20 -17.33 6.55
N SER A 228 -4.95 -17.76 6.74
CA SER A 228 -4.08 -18.14 5.65
C SER A 228 -3.37 -19.44 5.94
N TYR A 229 -3.04 -20.16 4.87
CA TYR A 229 -2.38 -21.45 4.93
C TYR A 229 -1.23 -21.51 3.94
N LEU A 230 -0.12 -22.13 4.36
CA LEU A 230 1.02 -22.37 3.50
C LEU A 230 1.46 -23.83 3.63
N ARG A 231 1.70 -24.48 2.49
CA ARG A 231 2.26 -25.83 2.44
C ARG A 231 3.19 -26.02 1.25
N VAL A 232 4.05 -27.02 1.36
CA VAL A 232 4.84 -27.53 0.22
C VAL A 232 3.95 -28.44 -0.63
N ILE A 233 4.15 -28.40 -1.94
CA ILE A 233 3.48 -29.27 -2.92
C ILE A 233 4.53 -29.96 -3.81
N ASP A 234 4.15 -31.08 -4.41
CA ASP A 234 4.98 -31.98 -5.23
C ASP A 234 5.07 -31.55 -6.71
N GLU A 235 4.63 -30.33 -7.02
CA GLU A 235 4.71 -29.70 -8.32
C GLU A 235 5.53 -28.40 -8.20
N PRO A 236 6.48 -28.09 -9.12
CA PRO A 236 7.37 -26.94 -9.01
C PRO A 236 6.70 -25.61 -9.44
N VAL A 237 5.55 -25.31 -8.84
CA VAL A 237 4.70 -24.15 -9.13
C VAL A 237 4.39 -23.35 -7.87
N LEU A 238 4.02 -22.09 -8.05
CA LEU A 238 3.41 -21.30 -6.99
C LEU A 238 1.90 -21.38 -7.18
N ARG A 239 1.23 -22.18 -6.36
CA ARG A 239 -0.23 -22.30 -6.36
C ARG A 239 -0.83 -21.26 -5.42
N LEU A 240 -1.66 -20.38 -5.96
CA LEU A 240 -2.39 -19.38 -5.18
C LEU A 240 -3.87 -19.76 -5.18
N THR A 241 -4.45 -19.92 -3.99
CA THR A 241 -5.85 -20.35 -3.83
C THR A 241 -6.60 -19.36 -2.92
N SER A 242 -7.73 -18.84 -3.38
CA SER A 242 -8.72 -18.14 -2.53
C SER A 242 -9.96 -19.01 -2.41
N VAL A 243 -10.23 -19.48 -1.19
CA VAL A 243 -11.41 -20.31 -0.89
C VAL A 243 -12.69 -19.51 -1.07
N ASP A 244 -12.66 -18.24 -0.64
CA ASP A 244 -13.80 -17.32 -0.69
C ASP A 244 -14.17 -16.89 -2.12
N LEU A 245 -13.19 -16.75 -3.02
CA LEU A 245 -13.43 -16.48 -4.44
C LEU A 245 -13.63 -17.76 -5.27
N GLY A 246 -13.39 -18.94 -4.69
CA GLY A 246 -13.43 -20.22 -5.41
C GLY A 246 -12.43 -20.28 -6.56
N ALA A 247 -11.27 -19.63 -6.41
CA ALA A 247 -10.30 -19.45 -7.49
C ALA A 247 -8.93 -19.99 -7.09
N THR A 248 -8.29 -20.72 -8.01
CA THR A 248 -6.93 -21.24 -7.89
C THR A 248 -6.17 -20.97 -9.19
N VAL A 249 -4.91 -20.56 -9.08
CA VAL A 249 -3.99 -20.39 -10.21
C VAL A 249 -2.63 -20.97 -9.87
N ASP A 250 -2.03 -21.64 -10.85
CA ASP A 250 -0.63 -22.07 -10.80
C ASP A 250 0.21 -21.10 -11.60
N LEU A 251 1.23 -20.53 -10.95
CA LEU A 251 2.20 -19.65 -11.58
C LEU A 251 3.50 -20.42 -11.79
N HIS A 252 4.05 -20.31 -12.99
CA HIS A 252 5.24 -21.06 -13.43
C HIS A 252 6.47 -20.18 -13.58
N SER A 253 6.30 -18.87 -13.75
CA SER A 253 7.42 -17.93 -13.94
C SER A 253 7.35 -16.74 -12.99
N ILE A 254 8.51 -16.13 -12.74
CA ILE A 254 8.60 -14.94 -11.87
C ILE A 254 7.74 -13.80 -12.43
N ALA A 255 7.73 -13.61 -13.76
CA ALA A 255 6.94 -12.57 -14.42
C ALA A 255 5.44 -12.67 -14.10
N GLU A 256 4.88 -13.89 -14.02
CA GLU A 256 3.46 -14.10 -13.72
C GLU A 256 3.05 -13.67 -12.31
N VAL A 257 4.01 -13.63 -11.38
CA VAL A 257 3.79 -13.15 -10.00
C VAL A 257 3.61 -11.62 -9.98
N PHE A 258 4.24 -10.89 -10.90
CA PHE A 258 4.13 -9.44 -11.03
C PHE A 258 3.00 -9.00 -11.99
N ASP A 259 2.34 -9.93 -12.67
CA ASP A 259 1.20 -9.65 -13.54
C ASP A 259 -0.11 -9.62 -12.75
N PHE A 260 -0.44 -8.46 -12.18
CA PHE A 260 -1.66 -8.24 -11.40
C PHE A 260 -2.95 -8.22 -12.24
N ALA A 261 -2.85 -8.08 -13.56
CA ALA A 261 -4.02 -7.98 -14.44
C ALA A 261 -4.52 -9.36 -14.92
N ARG A 262 -3.71 -10.40 -14.77
CA ARG A 262 -3.98 -11.75 -15.27
C ARG A 262 -5.14 -12.46 -14.59
N ASP A 263 -5.36 -12.22 -13.30
CA ASP A 263 -6.31 -12.95 -12.47
C ASP A 263 -6.83 -12.10 -11.30
N TYR A 264 -7.80 -12.65 -10.57
CA TYR A 264 -8.43 -11.98 -9.41
C TYR A 264 -7.70 -12.24 -8.08
N LEU A 265 -6.50 -12.85 -8.10
CA LEU A 265 -5.72 -13.23 -6.92
C LEU A 265 -4.56 -12.25 -6.65
N GLY A 266 -4.67 -11.02 -7.13
CA GLY A 266 -3.67 -9.96 -6.95
C GLY A 266 -3.28 -9.71 -5.50
N LEU A 267 -4.17 -9.93 -4.52
CA LEU A 267 -3.82 -9.81 -3.09
C LEU A 267 -2.82 -10.89 -2.64
N LEU A 268 -2.97 -12.14 -3.11
CA LEU A 268 -2.02 -13.21 -2.80
C LEU A 268 -0.68 -12.96 -3.49
N LYS A 269 -0.69 -12.47 -4.74
CA LYS A 269 0.53 -12.04 -5.44
C LYS A 269 1.26 -10.93 -4.67
N ALA A 270 0.52 -9.91 -4.22
CA ALA A 270 1.06 -8.85 -3.37
C ALA A 270 1.67 -9.41 -2.08
N ALA A 271 1.04 -10.39 -1.44
CA ALA A 271 1.55 -11.01 -0.22
C ALA A 271 2.86 -11.78 -0.47
N VAL A 272 2.93 -12.58 -1.53
CA VAL A 272 4.13 -13.32 -1.94
C VAL A 272 5.29 -12.37 -2.21
N ILE A 273 5.04 -11.25 -2.91
CA ILE A 273 6.05 -10.24 -3.21
C ILE A 273 6.49 -9.53 -1.93
N ALA A 274 5.53 -9.04 -1.14
CA ALA A 274 5.80 -8.26 0.06
C ALA A 274 6.44 -9.08 1.19
N ALA A 275 6.14 -10.38 1.29
CA ALA A 275 6.80 -11.30 2.21
C ALA A 275 8.23 -11.66 1.80
N GLY A 276 8.60 -11.35 0.55
CA GLY A 276 9.91 -11.64 -0.01
C GLY A 276 10.05 -13.07 -0.55
N ILE A 277 8.95 -13.83 -0.71
CA ILE A 277 8.99 -15.16 -1.34
C ILE A 277 9.43 -15.03 -2.80
N VAL A 278 8.87 -14.04 -3.51
CA VAL A 278 9.32 -13.59 -4.84
C VAL A 278 9.60 -12.09 -4.73
N PRO A 279 10.80 -11.69 -4.29
CA PRO A 279 11.04 -10.35 -3.77
C PRO A 279 11.03 -9.28 -4.89
N PRO A 280 10.72 -8.01 -4.59
CA PRO A 280 10.63 -6.94 -5.60
C PRO A 280 11.88 -6.76 -6.47
N GLY A 281 13.07 -7.11 -5.96
CA GLY A 281 14.31 -7.07 -6.74
C GLY A 281 14.30 -7.97 -7.98
N MET A 282 13.40 -8.96 -8.04
CA MET A 282 13.20 -9.85 -9.19
C MET A 282 12.13 -9.36 -10.19
N GLU A 283 11.54 -8.19 -9.98
CA GLU A 283 10.59 -7.61 -10.93
C GLU A 283 11.26 -7.45 -12.31
N GLY A 284 10.62 -7.97 -13.36
CA GLY A 284 11.19 -8.03 -14.72
C GLY A 284 12.05 -9.26 -15.03
N ALA A 285 12.32 -10.13 -14.06
CA ALA A 285 12.99 -11.41 -14.32
C ALA A 285 12.06 -12.38 -15.08
N THR A 286 12.61 -13.06 -16.09
CA THR A 286 11.87 -14.01 -16.96
C THR A 286 12.11 -15.47 -16.60
N ARG A 287 12.82 -15.74 -15.50
CA ARG A 287 13.16 -17.10 -15.06
C ARG A 287 11.96 -17.88 -14.54
N PRO A 288 12.00 -19.23 -14.61
CA PRO A 288 10.97 -20.07 -14.04
C PRO A 288 11.01 -20.02 -12.50
N LEU A 289 9.85 -20.18 -11.85
CA LEU A 289 9.74 -20.24 -10.39
C LEU A 289 10.43 -21.48 -9.81
N SER A 290 10.55 -22.55 -10.58
CA SER A 290 11.25 -23.78 -10.20
C SER A 290 12.71 -23.52 -9.76
N ASP A 291 13.41 -22.58 -10.40
CA ASP A 291 14.80 -22.21 -10.05
C ASP A 291 14.86 -21.61 -8.63
N LEU A 292 13.89 -20.75 -8.32
CA LEU A 292 13.75 -20.10 -7.03
C LEU A 292 13.36 -21.12 -5.96
N PHE A 293 12.41 -22.01 -6.24
CA PHE A 293 11.97 -23.03 -5.31
C PHE A 293 13.03 -24.09 -5.01
N ALA A 294 13.86 -24.46 -5.99
CA ALA A 294 15.01 -25.33 -5.72
C ALA A 294 15.92 -24.74 -4.63
N THR A 295 16.07 -23.41 -4.61
CA THR A 295 16.85 -22.69 -3.61
C THR A 295 16.10 -22.53 -2.29
N LEU A 296 14.83 -22.11 -2.33
CA LEU A 296 13.99 -21.87 -1.14
C LEU A 296 13.69 -23.16 -0.37
N LEU A 297 13.34 -24.24 -1.07
CA LEU A 297 12.92 -25.53 -0.51
C LEU A 297 14.10 -26.51 -0.33
N GLY A 298 15.26 -26.20 -0.90
CA GLY A 298 16.46 -27.04 -0.84
C GLY A 298 16.38 -28.31 -1.69
N SER A 299 15.34 -28.47 -2.51
CA SER A 299 15.16 -29.61 -3.43
C SER A 299 14.40 -29.18 -4.69
N ALA A 300 14.73 -29.80 -5.82
CA ALA A 300 14.06 -29.55 -7.10
C ALA A 300 12.74 -30.34 -7.18
N GLY A 301 11.82 -29.86 -8.04
CA GLY A 301 10.54 -30.52 -8.30
C GLY A 301 9.43 -30.20 -7.30
N LEU A 302 9.73 -29.50 -6.20
CA LEU A 302 8.74 -29.04 -5.23
C LEU A 302 8.35 -27.58 -5.48
N GLY A 303 7.15 -27.22 -5.02
CA GLY A 303 6.61 -25.87 -5.06
C GLY A 303 5.90 -25.50 -3.76
N LEU A 304 5.16 -24.40 -3.80
CA LEU A 304 4.42 -23.87 -2.66
C LEU A 304 2.98 -23.61 -3.02
N GLU A 305 2.08 -23.94 -2.11
CA GLU A 305 0.70 -23.45 -2.14
C GLU A 305 0.46 -22.45 -1.02
N LEU A 306 -0.09 -21.29 -1.38
CA LEU A 306 -0.57 -20.26 -0.46
C LEU A 306 -2.08 -20.12 -0.61
N VAL A 307 -2.81 -20.28 0.50
CA VAL A 307 -4.28 -20.27 0.53
C VAL A 307 -4.77 -19.12 1.40
N SER A 308 -5.75 -18.37 0.91
CA SER A 308 -6.52 -17.39 1.69
C SER A 308 -7.93 -17.89 1.98
N LYS A 309 -8.44 -17.57 3.17
CA LYS A 309 -9.84 -17.80 3.54
C LYS A 309 -10.34 -16.71 4.48
N VAL A 310 -11.45 -16.07 4.11
CA VAL A 310 -12.19 -15.16 4.98
C VAL A 310 -13.53 -15.81 5.33
N ASN A 311 -13.77 -15.99 6.62
CA ASN A 311 -15.01 -16.59 7.11
C ASN A 311 -16.13 -15.56 7.22
N ASP A 312 -17.22 -15.77 6.49
CA ASP A 312 -18.53 -15.17 6.77
C ASP A 312 -18.56 -13.62 6.85
N ILE A 313 -17.69 -12.92 6.09
CA ILE A 313 -17.69 -11.46 6.00
C ILE A 313 -17.89 -11.02 4.54
N PRO A 314 -18.93 -10.24 4.22
CA PRO A 314 -19.12 -9.70 2.88
C PRO A 314 -18.10 -8.61 2.56
N LYS A 315 -17.79 -8.44 1.26
CA LYS A 315 -17.02 -7.28 0.79
C LYS A 315 -17.74 -5.98 1.19
N GLY A 316 -16.97 -4.97 1.59
CA GLY A 316 -17.52 -3.67 2.01
C GLY A 316 -17.96 -3.59 3.48
N SER A 317 -17.65 -4.60 4.30
CA SER A 317 -17.95 -4.62 5.75
C SER A 317 -17.30 -3.52 6.59
N ARG A 318 -16.37 -2.73 6.02
CA ARG A 318 -15.56 -1.70 6.70
C ARG A 318 -14.71 -2.23 7.86
N LEU A 319 -14.44 -3.53 7.88
CA LEU A 319 -13.60 -4.20 8.88
C LEU A 319 -12.12 -4.36 8.43
N ALA A 320 -11.73 -3.62 7.37
CA ALA A 320 -10.47 -3.75 6.62
C ALA A 320 -9.98 -5.19 6.46
N VAL A 321 -10.86 -6.04 5.93
CA VAL A 321 -10.57 -7.45 5.71
C VAL A 321 -9.35 -7.63 4.80
N SER A 322 -9.25 -6.86 3.72
CA SER A 322 -8.19 -7.02 2.72
C SER A 322 -6.79 -6.83 3.29
N THR A 323 -6.57 -5.78 4.09
CA THR A 323 -5.27 -5.49 4.69
C THR A 323 -4.93 -6.48 5.79
N ASN A 324 -5.89 -6.85 6.63
CA ASN A 324 -5.67 -7.88 7.65
C ASN A 324 -5.38 -9.25 7.00
N LEU A 325 -6.04 -9.57 5.88
CA LEU A 325 -5.73 -10.76 5.09
C LEU A 325 -4.33 -10.70 4.48
N LEU A 326 -3.95 -9.56 3.92
CA LEU A 326 -2.59 -9.34 3.42
C LEU A 326 -1.54 -9.51 4.54
N SER A 327 -1.77 -8.91 5.71
CA SER A 327 -0.91 -9.09 6.88
C SER A 327 -0.85 -10.55 7.34
N CYS A 328 -1.97 -11.27 7.32
CA CYS A 328 -2.06 -12.69 7.67
C CYS A 328 -1.21 -13.54 6.70
N LEU A 329 -1.37 -13.33 5.38
CA LEU A 329 -0.62 -14.01 4.33
C LEU A 329 0.89 -13.71 4.42
N ILE A 330 1.26 -12.46 4.73
CA ILE A 330 2.66 -12.08 4.93
C ILE A 330 3.23 -12.76 6.17
N ALA A 331 2.48 -12.79 7.28
CA ALA A 331 2.91 -13.42 8.52
C ALA A 331 3.14 -14.93 8.36
N VAL A 332 2.24 -15.66 7.69
CA VAL A 332 2.42 -17.10 7.44
C VAL A 332 3.68 -17.37 6.61
N CYS A 333 3.94 -16.54 5.58
CA CYS A 333 5.16 -16.63 4.77
C CYS A 333 6.42 -16.32 5.61
N MET A 334 6.38 -15.27 6.43
CA MET A 334 7.51 -14.88 7.29
C MET A 334 7.86 -15.98 8.30
N ARG A 335 6.86 -16.64 8.89
CA ARG A 335 7.08 -17.79 9.78
C ARG A 335 7.69 -18.96 9.02
N ALA A 336 7.13 -19.28 7.86
CA ALA A 336 7.60 -20.38 7.03
C ALA A 336 9.06 -20.22 6.59
N THR A 337 9.57 -19.00 6.46
CA THR A 337 10.94 -18.71 6.04
C THR A 337 11.85 -18.18 7.15
N SER A 338 11.52 -18.41 8.43
CA SER A 338 12.33 -17.96 9.59
C SER A 338 12.60 -16.45 9.66
N GLN A 339 11.77 -15.64 9.00
CA GLN A 339 11.78 -14.18 9.17
C GLN A 339 11.08 -13.78 10.48
N ALA A 340 10.17 -14.61 10.98
CA ALA A 340 9.70 -14.58 12.36
C ALA A 340 10.43 -15.65 13.19
N ALA A 341 10.70 -15.34 14.46
CA ALA A 341 11.48 -16.16 15.37
C ALA A 341 10.77 -17.49 15.70
N ALA A 342 9.45 -17.48 15.85
CA ALA A 342 8.65 -18.65 16.21
C ALA A 342 7.75 -19.11 15.06
N LEU A 343 7.66 -20.43 14.85
CA LEU A 343 6.74 -21.04 13.88
C LEU A 343 5.26 -20.85 14.30
N THR A 344 4.99 -20.80 15.59
CA THR A 344 3.65 -20.67 16.16
C THR A 344 3.63 -19.67 17.32
N GLY A 345 2.45 -19.22 17.72
CA GLY A 345 2.27 -18.26 18.82
C GLY A 345 2.27 -16.81 18.34
N PRO A 346 2.18 -15.82 19.26
CA PRO A 346 2.05 -14.42 18.89
C PRO A 346 3.33 -13.89 18.24
N LEU A 347 3.19 -12.99 17.26
CA LEU A 347 4.30 -12.21 16.72
C LEU A 347 4.86 -11.25 17.78
N GLN A 348 6.17 -11.05 17.78
CA GLN A 348 6.85 -10.02 18.56
C GLN A 348 6.58 -8.63 17.98
N GLU A 349 6.78 -7.58 18.77
CA GLU A 349 6.47 -6.21 18.35
C GLU A 349 7.23 -5.80 17.07
N GLU A 350 8.52 -6.11 16.99
CA GLU A 350 9.31 -5.80 15.79
C GLU A 350 8.81 -6.56 14.55
N GLU A 351 8.41 -7.82 14.72
CA GLU A 351 7.83 -8.64 13.65
C GLU A 351 6.50 -8.07 13.16
N ARG A 352 5.63 -7.61 14.07
CA ARG A 352 4.37 -6.94 13.71
C ARG A 352 4.62 -5.68 12.88
N ARG A 353 5.61 -4.89 13.26
CA ARG A 353 5.99 -3.68 12.51
C ARG A 353 6.51 -4.00 11.11
N VAL A 354 7.26 -5.09 10.95
CA VAL A 354 7.70 -5.58 9.63
C VAL A 354 6.51 -6.06 8.80
N VAL A 355 5.60 -6.84 9.38
CA VAL A 355 4.37 -7.28 8.70
C VAL A 355 3.53 -6.08 8.25
N ALA A 356 3.34 -5.08 9.12
CA ALA A 356 2.61 -3.86 8.76
C ALA A 356 3.28 -3.11 7.61
N ALA A 357 4.60 -2.90 7.67
CA ALA A 357 5.34 -2.25 6.59
C ALA A 357 5.21 -2.96 5.24
N ARG A 358 5.22 -4.30 5.27
CA ARG A 358 5.08 -5.14 4.08
C ARG A 358 3.63 -5.17 3.58
N ALA A 359 2.65 -5.15 4.47
CA ALA A 359 1.25 -5.04 4.08
C ALA A 359 1.00 -3.72 3.34
N ILE A 360 1.55 -2.61 3.84
CA ILE A 360 1.52 -1.32 3.15
C ILE A 360 2.15 -1.43 1.76
N LEU A 361 3.33 -2.04 1.63
CA LEU A 361 3.93 -2.28 0.31
C LEU A 361 2.98 -3.06 -0.61
N GLY A 362 2.41 -4.18 -0.12
CA GLY A 362 1.52 -5.02 -0.91
C GLY A 362 0.24 -4.29 -1.37
N GLU A 363 -0.35 -3.44 -0.53
CA GLU A 363 -1.50 -2.61 -0.90
C GLU A 363 -1.20 -1.67 -2.07
N TRP A 364 -0.02 -1.04 -2.04
CA TRP A 364 0.42 -0.12 -3.08
C TRP A 364 0.83 -0.85 -4.35
N LEU A 365 1.36 -2.07 -4.26
CA LEU A 365 1.57 -2.94 -5.42
C LEU A 365 0.24 -3.33 -6.08
N GLY A 366 -0.77 -3.65 -5.27
CA GLY A 366 -2.14 -3.95 -5.74
C GLY A 366 -2.96 -2.71 -6.14
N GLY A 367 -2.41 -1.50 -6.02
CA GLY A 367 -3.06 -0.25 -6.43
C GLY A 367 -4.15 0.28 -5.49
N SER A 368 -4.30 -0.28 -4.29
CA SER A 368 -5.40 0.06 -3.36
C SER A 368 -5.12 1.24 -2.42
N GLY A 369 -3.85 1.68 -2.29
CA GLY A 369 -3.42 2.94 -1.65
C GLY A 369 -4.25 3.39 -0.44
N GLY A 370 -4.09 2.72 0.71
CA GLY A 370 -4.90 2.92 1.93
C GLY A 370 -4.26 3.81 3.00
N GLY A 371 -4.80 3.73 4.22
CA GLY A 371 -4.20 4.30 5.44
C GLY A 371 -3.54 3.22 6.29
N TRP A 372 -2.60 3.59 7.16
CA TRP A 372 -1.85 2.59 7.93
C TRP A 372 -2.69 1.85 9.00
N GLN A 373 -3.88 2.37 9.36
CA GLN A 373 -4.70 1.77 10.44
C GLN A 373 -5.20 0.37 10.07
N ASP A 374 -5.23 0.05 8.78
CA ASP A 374 -5.81 -1.17 8.23
C ASP A 374 -5.03 -2.42 8.60
N SER A 375 -3.72 -2.27 8.86
CA SER A 375 -2.87 -3.30 9.44
C SER A 375 -3.09 -3.51 10.95
N GLY A 376 -4.05 -2.80 11.56
CA GLY A 376 -4.30 -2.82 12.99
C GLY A 376 -4.67 -4.20 13.54
N GLY A 377 -5.23 -5.12 12.76
CA GLY A 377 -5.56 -6.48 13.23
C GLY A 377 -4.34 -7.31 13.65
N VAL A 378 -3.13 -6.92 13.23
CA VAL A 378 -1.87 -7.54 13.65
C VAL A 378 -1.60 -7.32 15.15
N TRP A 379 -2.08 -6.20 15.72
CA TRP A 379 -2.01 -5.94 17.15
C TRP A 379 -3.28 -6.41 17.86
N PRO A 380 -3.18 -7.03 19.05
CA PRO A 380 -4.35 -7.52 19.77
C PRO A 380 -5.13 -6.38 20.45
N GLY A 381 -6.38 -6.66 20.80
CA GLY A 381 -7.18 -5.83 21.70
C GLY A 381 -7.47 -4.41 21.18
N ILE A 382 -7.61 -3.48 22.13
CA ILE A 382 -7.86 -2.06 21.87
C ILE A 382 -6.51 -1.37 21.74
N LYS A 383 -6.33 -0.54 20.71
CA LYS A 383 -5.08 0.19 20.50
C LYS A 383 -5.30 1.60 19.99
N LEU A 384 -4.53 2.51 20.57
CA LEU A 384 -4.32 3.85 20.06
C LEU A 384 -3.19 3.79 19.04
N ILE A 385 -3.43 4.32 17.85
CA ILE A 385 -2.46 4.35 16.76
C ILE A 385 -2.25 5.81 16.35
N GLU A 386 -0.99 6.24 16.30
CA GLU A 386 -0.65 7.66 16.14
C GLU A 386 0.42 7.86 15.07
N GLY A 387 0.27 8.92 14.29
CA GLY A 387 1.33 9.48 13.47
C GLY A 387 2.52 9.89 14.34
N VAL A 388 3.72 9.77 13.78
CA VAL A 388 4.96 10.08 14.48
C VAL A 388 5.79 10.99 13.59
N ALA A 389 6.31 12.08 14.16
CA ALA A 389 7.23 12.96 13.46
C ALA A 389 8.49 12.19 13.00
N ALA A 390 8.98 12.49 11.80
CA ALA A 390 10.23 11.94 11.28
C ALA A 390 11.42 12.60 11.99
N GLY A 391 12.32 11.78 12.55
CA GLY A 391 13.58 12.19 13.16
C GLY A 391 14.77 11.79 12.29
N ALA A 392 15.97 12.26 12.64
CA ALA A 392 17.17 12.16 11.80
C ALA A 392 17.58 10.73 11.36
N SER A 393 17.16 9.69 12.09
CA SER A 393 17.40 8.28 11.74
C SER A 393 16.39 7.69 10.75
N ASP A 394 15.30 8.39 10.49
CA ASP A 394 14.20 7.91 9.66
C ASP A 394 14.45 8.25 8.18
N PRO A 395 14.09 7.36 7.23
CA PRO A 395 14.25 7.63 5.80
C PRO A 395 13.38 8.79 5.31
N GLU A 396 12.37 9.18 6.08
CA GLU A 396 11.50 10.31 5.81
C GLU A 396 12.07 11.67 6.24
N PHE A 397 13.18 11.71 7.00
CA PHE A 397 13.72 12.97 7.52
C PHE A 397 14.11 13.93 6.39
N GLY A 398 13.65 15.17 6.48
CA GLY A 398 13.86 16.19 5.43
C GLY A 398 12.96 16.02 4.19
N VAL A 399 12.30 14.87 4.02
CA VAL A 399 11.40 14.59 2.90
C VAL A 399 9.93 14.79 3.29
N SER A 400 9.58 14.35 4.50
CA SER A 400 8.24 14.35 5.09
C SER A 400 8.28 14.83 6.54
N ARG A 401 7.14 15.33 7.06
CA ARG A 401 7.02 15.71 8.48
C ARG A 401 6.88 14.48 9.38
N GLY A 402 6.14 13.47 8.92
CA GLY A 402 5.88 12.22 9.64
C GLY A 402 6.50 10.99 8.98
N ARG A 403 6.65 9.93 9.77
CA ARG A 403 7.11 8.60 9.36
C ARG A 403 6.01 7.85 8.60
N LEU A 404 6.39 6.92 7.72
CA LEU A 404 5.44 6.02 7.07
C LEU A 404 4.69 5.14 8.08
N LEU A 405 5.42 4.61 9.07
CA LEU A 405 4.85 3.71 10.07
C LEU A 405 4.42 4.48 11.31
N PRO A 406 3.20 4.23 11.81
CA PRO A 406 2.73 4.85 13.03
C PRO A 406 3.34 4.19 14.28
N ARG A 407 3.01 4.77 15.44
CA ARG A 407 3.17 4.13 16.74
C ARG A 407 1.87 3.42 17.10
N HIS A 408 1.97 2.18 17.55
CA HIS A 408 0.85 1.43 18.13
C HIS A 408 1.03 1.34 19.64
N THR A 409 0.01 1.74 20.39
CA THR A 409 -0.05 1.62 21.85
C THR A 409 -1.24 0.73 22.19
N VAL A 410 -0.96 -0.53 22.55
CA VAL A 410 -2.00 -1.48 22.97
C VAL A 410 -2.45 -1.11 24.39
N TRP A 411 -3.73 -0.85 24.56
CA TRP A 411 -4.33 -0.53 25.85
C TRP A 411 -4.60 -1.79 26.66
N THR A 412 -4.11 -1.79 27.89
CA THR A 412 -4.21 -2.86 28.87
C THR A 412 -5.49 -2.73 29.70
N GLU A 413 -5.67 -3.60 30.70
CA GLU A 413 -6.77 -3.48 31.65
C GLU A 413 -6.66 -2.25 32.56
N ALA A 414 -5.45 -1.72 32.76
CA ALA A 414 -5.22 -0.48 33.49
C ALA A 414 -5.74 0.75 32.73
N ASP A 415 -5.63 0.72 31.40
CA ASP A 415 -6.10 1.80 30.52
C ASP A 415 -7.61 1.70 30.26
N VAL A 416 -8.10 0.46 30.02
CA VAL A 416 -9.52 0.17 29.78
C VAL A 416 -9.94 -1.04 30.60
N SER A 417 -10.75 -0.80 31.63
CA SER A 417 -11.21 -1.83 32.55
C SER A 417 -12.04 -2.91 31.85
N GLN A 418 -12.07 -4.11 32.46
CA GLN A 418 -12.86 -5.23 31.97
C GLN A 418 -14.35 -4.88 31.81
N GLN A 419 -14.90 -4.09 32.74
CA GLN A 419 -16.29 -3.63 32.66
C GLN A 419 -16.55 -2.80 31.39
N VAL A 420 -15.62 -1.92 31.01
CA VAL A 420 -15.75 -1.12 29.77
C VAL A 420 -15.67 -2.02 28.53
N ARG A 421 -14.75 -3.00 28.53
CA ARG A 421 -14.61 -3.97 27.43
C ARG A 421 -15.88 -4.80 27.24
N GLU A 422 -16.48 -5.28 28.32
CA GLU A 422 -17.76 -6.00 28.27
C GLU A 422 -18.91 -5.13 27.78
N ARG A 423 -18.99 -3.87 28.24
CA ARG A 423 -20.00 -2.92 27.76
C ARG A 423 -19.82 -2.65 26.27
N LEU A 424 -18.59 -2.47 25.80
CA LEU A 424 -18.30 -2.31 24.38
C LEU A 424 -18.77 -3.54 23.61
N GLN A 425 -18.36 -4.75 24.00
CA GLN A 425 -18.77 -5.99 23.34
C GLN A 425 -20.30 -6.17 23.29
N ARG A 426 -21.01 -5.87 24.38
CA ARG A 426 -22.48 -5.97 24.43
C ARG A 426 -23.21 -4.91 23.61
N SER A 427 -22.56 -3.76 23.36
CA SER A 427 -23.15 -2.66 22.58
C SER A 427 -22.98 -2.85 21.07
N LEU A 428 -22.09 -3.75 20.66
CA LEU A 428 -21.76 -3.98 19.25
C LEU A 428 -22.57 -5.15 18.71
N VAL A 429 -23.67 -4.84 18.02
CA VAL A 429 -24.34 -5.79 17.13
C VAL A 429 -23.90 -5.45 15.70
N LEU A 430 -23.01 -6.26 15.14
CA LEU A 430 -22.67 -6.22 13.71
C LEU A 430 -23.78 -6.96 12.96
N VAL A 431 -24.58 -6.22 12.18
CA VAL A 431 -25.70 -6.74 11.38
C VAL A 431 -25.23 -7.09 9.98
#